data_AF-A0A356CLT9-F1
#
_entry.id   AF-A0A356CLT9-F1
#
_cell.length_a   1.000
_cell.length_b   1.000
_cell.length_c   1.000
_cell.angle_alpha   90.00
_cell.angle_beta   90.00
_cell.angle_gamma   90.00
#
_symmetry.space_group_name_H-M   'P 1'
#
loop_
_entity.id
_entity.type
_entity.pdbx_description
1 polymer ?
#
loop_
_entity_poly.entity_id
_entity_poly.type
_entity_poly.pdbx_seq_one_letter_code
_entity_poly.pdbx_strand_id
1 'polypeptide(L)'
;MLTAKQLGTKIGGIRKSSEAIRKNVHEVLCNAAGYAFQDGDVTYFTRLIDATTGVNQKRIQRWITTNGLASWSAKKNQYVVNKAARKEAQAQYDDAHAYCMYLFTEVEQWHIDPPKAATTPKEFDPKVAAAAFFKKHPEQLEAYIAALSTYRAEASIFSIAAE
;
A
#
# COMPACT_ATOMS: atom_id res chain seq x y z
N MET A 1 -10.74 8.02 -44.40
CA MET A 1 -10.84 6.80 -43.55
C MET A 1 -9.45 6.17 -43.49
N LEU A 2 -8.96 5.77 -42.31
CA LEU A 2 -7.66 5.11 -42.20
C LEU A 2 -7.67 3.76 -42.92
N THR A 3 -6.64 3.46 -43.70
CA THR A 3 -6.51 2.14 -44.35
C THR A 3 -6.16 1.07 -43.31
N ALA A 4 -6.47 -0.21 -43.59
CA ALA A 4 -6.23 -1.31 -42.66
C ALA A 4 -4.77 -1.39 -42.16
N LYS A 5 -3.80 -1.07 -43.02
CA LYS A 5 -2.37 -1.02 -42.69
C LYS A 5 -2.03 0.18 -41.78
N GLN A 6 -2.65 1.33 -42.01
CA GLN A 6 -2.49 2.53 -41.19
C GLN A 6 -3.16 2.38 -39.81
N LEU A 7 -4.26 1.62 -39.73
CA LEU A 7 -4.91 1.28 -38.46
C LEU A 7 -4.09 0.27 -37.65
N GLY A 8 -3.56 -0.78 -38.30
CA GLY A 8 -2.71 -1.78 -37.65
C GLY A 8 -1.41 -1.21 -37.08
N THR A 9 -0.80 -0.25 -37.77
CA THR A 9 0.40 0.46 -37.30
C THR A 9 0.09 1.39 -36.12
N LYS A 10 -1.05 2.09 -36.15
CA LYS A 10 -1.47 2.96 -35.03
C LYS A 10 -1.85 2.16 -33.77
N ILE A 11 -2.47 0.99 -33.92
CA ILE A 11 -2.72 0.04 -32.82
C ILE A 11 -1.40 -0.53 -32.27
N GLY A 12 -0.40 -0.78 -33.14
CA GLY A 12 0.95 -1.20 -32.72
C GLY A 12 1.79 -0.10 -32.07
N GLY A 13 1.50 1.18 -32.32
CA GLY A 13 2.16 2.33 -31.69
C GLY A 13 1.59 2.70 -30.31
N ILE A 14 0.30 2.44 -30.07
CA ILE A 14 -0.30 2.47 -28.71
C ILE A 14 0.30 1.37 -27.81
N ARG A 15 1.02 0.43 -28.43
CA ARG A 15 1.62 -0.80 -27.90
C ARG A 15 3.14 -0.69 -27.64
N LYS A 16 3.65 0.40 -27.04
CA LYS A 16 4.68 0.20 -25.99
C LYS A 16 3.90 -0.31 -24.78
N SER A 17 3.57 -1.61 -24.79
CA SER A 17 2.56 -2.25 -23.93
C SER A 17 2.71 -1.86 -22.46
N SER A 18 1.64 -2.01 -21.67
CA SER A 18 1.71 -1.84 -20.20
C SER A 18 2.85 -2.69 -19.59
N GLU A 19 3.18 -3.82 -20.20
CA GLU A 19 4.34 -4.64 -19.88
C GLU A 19 5.69 -3.98 -20.20
N ALA A 20 5.85 -3.36 -21.37
CA ALA A 20 7.05 -2.60 -21.71
C ALA A 20 7.23 -1.40 -20.76
N ILE A 21 6.15 -0.71 -20.41
CA ILE A 21 6.17 0.37 -19.41
C ILE A 21 6.62 -0.19 -18.06
N ARG A 22 6.05 -1.33 -17.64
CA ARG A 22 6.39 -2.02 -16.40
C ARG A 22 7.87 -2.39 -16.31
N LYS A 23 8.39 -3.02 -17.35
CA LYS A 23 9.80 -3.42 -17.46
C LYS A 23 10.72 -2.20 -17.40
N ASN A 24 10.43 -1.16 -18.19
CA ASN A 24 11.24 0.05 -18.21
C ASN A 24 11.24 0.77 -16.85
N VAL A 25 10.09 0.86 -16.19
CA VAL A 25 10.00 1.44 -14.84
C VAL A 25 10.79 0.61 -13.84
N HIS A 26 10.71 -0.72 -13.90
CA HIS A 26 11.46 -1.59 -13.00
C HIS A 26 12.97 -1.48 -13.21
N GLU A 27 13.42 -1.42 -14.46
CA GLU A 27 14.83 -1.21 -14.79
C GLU A 27 15.35 0.12 -14.25
N VAL A 28 14.59 1.22 -14.43
CA VAL A 28 14.97 2.52 -13.87
C VAL A 28 14.97 2.49 -12.34
N LEU A 29 14.03 1.79 -11.70
CA LEU A 29 13.98 1.65 -10.24
C LEU A 29 15.22 0.97 -9.66
N CYS A 30 15.64 -0.17 -10.24
CA CYS A 30 16.83 -0.89 -9.77
C CYS A 30 18.11 -0.08 -9.98
N ASN A 31 18.26 0.56 -11.15
CA ASN A 31 19.43 1.40 -11.42
C ASN A 31 19.47 2.65 -10.53
N ALA A 32 18.33 3.32 -10.31
CA ALA A 32 18.24 4.46 -9.40
C ALA A 32 18.60 4.08 -7.95
N ALA A 33 18.22 2.88 -7.51
CA ALA A 33 18.63 2.36 -6.21
C ALA A 33 20.14 2.09 -6.13
N GLY A 34 20.77 1.66 -7.23
CA GLY A 34 22.24 1.58 -7.35
C GLY A 34 22.93 2.95 -7.16
N TYR A 35 22.43 4.00 -7.80
CA TYR A 35 22.94 5.36 -7.58
C TYR A 35 22.72 5.85 -6.13
N ALA A 36 21.57 5.53 -5.54
CA ALA A 36 21.28 5.82 -4.14
C ALA A 36 22.22 5.07 -3.19
N PHE A 37 22.63 3.85 -3.53
CA PHE A 37 23.61 3.06 -2.79
C PHE A 37 25.01 3.67 -2.90
N GLN A 38 25.49 3.94 -4.11
CA GLN A 38 26.86 4.37 -4.38
C GLN A 38 27.12 5.80 -3.88
N ASP A 39 26.30 6.75 -4.33
CA ASP A 39 26.55 8.18 -4.14
C ASP A 39 25.56 8.80 -3.17
N GLY A 40 24.43 8.12 -2.91
CA GLY A 40 23.30 8.73 -2.22
C GLY A 40 22.51 9.66 -3.13
N ASP A 41 22.61 9.51 -4.45
CA ASP A 41 21.77 10.27 -5.36
C ASP A 41 20.42 9.58 -5.53
N VAL A 42 19.36 10.22 -5.02
CA VAL A 42 17.97 9.76 -5.11
C VAL A 42 17.13 10.61 -6.07
N THR A 43 17.77 11.52 -6.80
CA THR A 43 17.09 12.46 -7.72
C THR A 43 16.32 11.73 -8.81
N TYR A 44 16.84 10.58 -9.25
CA TYR A 44 16.22 9.74 -10.28
C TYR A 44 14.85 9.20 -9.88
N PHE A 45 14.59 8.98 -8.58
CA PHE A 45 13.27 8.54 -8.11
C PHE A 45 12.20 9.62 -8.25
N THR A 46 12.55 10.86 -7.93
CA THR A 46 11.64 12.01 -8.12
C THR A 46 11.31 12.15 -9.61
N ARG A 47 12.34 12.15 -10.47
CA ARG A 47 12.17 12.22 -11.93
C ARG A 47 11.32 11.08 -12.49
N LEU A 48 11.49 9.86 -11.96
CA LEU A 48 10.70 8.70 -12.37
C LEU A 48 9.22 8.86 -12.00
N ILE A 49 8.92 9.33 -10.79
CA ILE A 49 7.52 9.55 -10.36
C ILE A 49 6.86 10.61 -11.24
N ASP A 50 7.55 11.72 -11.52
CA ASP A 50 7.05 12.77 -12.39
C ASP A 50 6.78 12.25 -13.82
N ALA A 51 7.68 11.40 -14.34
CA ALA A 51 7.57 10.80 -15.67
C ALA A 51 6.51 9.68 -15.78
N THR A 52 6.02 9.13 -14.67
CA THR A 52 5.09 7.98 -14.65
C THR A 52 3.65 8.39 -14.37
N THR A 53 3.27 9.61 -14.75
CA THR A 53 1.91 10.13 -14.65
C THR A 53 0.93 9.23 -15.45
N GLY A 54 -0.05 8.62 -14.77
CA GLY A 54 -0.99 7.64 -15.36
C GLY A 54 -0.64 6.17 -15.14
N VAL A 55 0.54 5.88 -14.57
CA VAL A 55 0.91 4.56 -14.04
C VAL A 55 0.59 4.50 -12.55
N ASN A 56 0.54 3.31 -11.93
CA ASN A 56 0.26 3.17 -10.50
C ASN A 56 1.43 3.69 -9.64
N GLN A 57 1.55 5.02 -9.52
CA GLN A 57 2.60 5.72 -8.77
C GLN A 57 2.64 5.27 -7.30
N LYS A 58 1.50 4.95 -6.69
CA LYS A 58 1.47 4.46 -5.29
C LYS A 58 2.29 3.19 -5.09
N ARG A 59 2.28 2.28 -6.07
CA ARG A 59 3.10 1.05 -6.02
C ARG A 59 4.57 1.36 -6.22
N ILE A 60 4.89 2.22 -7.18
CA ILE A 60 6.27 2.67 -7.43
C ILE A 60 6.82 3.33 -6.16
N GLN A 61 6.08 4.25 -5.53
CA GLN A 61 6.46 4.91 -4.29
C GLN A 61 6.66 3.93 -3.13
N ARG A 62 5.80 2.92 -3.01
CA ARG A 62 5.96 1.86 -2.01
C ARG A 62 7.24 1.07 -2.24
N TRP A 63 7.49 0.65 -3.47
CA TRP A 63 8.70 -0.08 -3.83
C TRP A 63 9.97 0.76 -3.52
N ILE A 64 9.97 2.06 -3.84
CA ILE A 64 11.09 2.97 -3.54
C ILE A 64 11.33 3.06 -2.02
N THR A 65 10.27 3.11 -1.22
CA THR A 65 10.38 3.20 0.24
C THR A 65 10.96 1.91 0.84
N THR A 66 10.59 0.75 0.28
CA THR A 66 11.06 -0.56 0.76
C THR A 66 12.48 -0.88 0.28
N ASN A 67 12.78 -0.65 -1.00
CA ASN A 67 13.98 -1.17 -1.66
C ASN A 67 14.87 -0.07 -2.27
N GLY A 68 14.38 1.16 -2.41
CA GLY A 68 15.09 2.23 -3.11
C GLY A 68 16.05 3.05 -2.25
N LEU A 69 16.21 2.69 -0.96
CA LEU A 69 17.05 3.43 0.01
C LEU A 69 16.65 4.91 0.15
N ALA A 70 15.41 5.25 -0.20
CA ALA A 70 14.92 6.62 -0.28
C ALA A 70 13.56 6.75 0.41
N SER A 71 13.29 7.92 0.96
CA SER A 71 12.00 8.27 1.56
C SER A 71 11.46 9.57 0.98
N TRP A 72 10.14 9.68 0.90
CA TRP A 72 9.50 10.89 0.39
C TRP A 72 9.54 12.00 1.44
N SER A 73 10.02 13.19 1.06
CA SER A 73 9.99 14.36 1.93
C SER A 73 8.89 15.33 1.50
N ALA A 74 7.81 15.41 2.27
CA ALA A 74 6.73 16.37 2.01
C ALA A 74 7.21 17.83 2.07
N LYS A 75 8.25 18.14 2.85
CA LYS A 75 8.81 19.48 2.96
C LYS A 75 9.54 19.95 1.69
N LYS A 76 10.24 19.02 1.03
CA LYS A 76 11.04 19.32 -0.17
C LYS A 76 10.36 18.89 -1.46
N ASN A 77 9.21 18.24 -1.36
CA ASN A 77 8.48 17.64 -2.48
C ASN A 77 9.36 16.76 -3.38
N GLN A 78 10.29 16.02 -2.76
CA GLN A 78 11.24 15.16 -3.46
C GLN A 78 11.67 13.99 -2.56
N TYR A 79 12.26 12.97 -3.18
CA TYR A 79 12.92 11.90 -2.43
C TYR A 79 14.19 12.40 -1.74
N VAL A 80 14.41 11.89 -0.53
CA VAL A 80 15.63 12.09 0.25
C VAL A 80 16.22 10.73 0.63
N VAL A 81 17.54 10.66 0.75
CA VAL A 81 18.24 9.42 1.10
C VAL A 81 17.85 8.98 2.50
N ASN A 82 17.48 7.71 2.63
CA ASN A 82 17.43 7.05 3.93
C ASN A 82 18.84 6.58 4.30
N LYS A 83 19.56 7.40 5.06
CA LYS A 83 20.95 7.14 5.44
C LYS A 83 21.14 5.83 6.23
N ALA A 84 20.15 5.47 7.05
CA ALA A 84 20.21 4.24 7.85
C ALA A 84 20.13 3.01 6.93
N ALA A 85 19.10 2.95 6.08
CA ALA A 85 18.93 1.86 5.13
C ALA A 85 20.12 1.74 4.15
N ARG A 86 20.67 2.88 3.70
CA ARG A 86 21.87 2.87 2.85
C ARG A 86 23.07 2.26 3.56
N LYS A 87 23.31 2.62 4.82
CA LYS A 87 24.42 2.06 5.62
C LYS A 87 24.25 0.57 5.85
N GLU A 88 23.02 0.12 6.12
CA GLU A 88 22.69 -1.31 6.26
C GLU A 88 22.93 -2.08 4.96
N ALA A 89 22.51 -1.52 3.82
CA ALA A 89 22.78 -2.11 2.52
C ALA A 89 24.29 -2.18 2.23
N GLN A 90 25.04 -1.11 2.51
CA GLN A 90 26.51 -1.08 2.32
C GLN A 90 27.26 -2.09 3.21
N ALA A 91 26.64 -2.59 4.28
CA ALA A 91 27.20 -3.65 5.09
C ALA A 91 26.93 -5.06 4.53
N GLN A 92 25.95 -5.19 3.62
CA GLN A 92 25.51 -6.46 3.05
C GLN A 92 25.99 -6.68 1.61
N TYR A 93 26.26 -5.59 0.87
CA TYR A 93 26.66 -5.64 -0.53
C TYR A 93 27.96 -4.87 -0.74
N ASP A 94 28.85 -5.43 -1.56
CA ASP A 94 30.18 -4.86 -1.80
C ASP A 94 30.15 -3.60 -2.68
N ASP A 95 29.27 -3.58 -3.69
CA ASP A 95 29.16 -2.46 -4.62
C ASP A 95 27.72 -2.24 -5.11
N ALA A 96 27.54 -1.14 -5.86
CA ALA A 96 26.25 -0.74 -6.40
C ALA A 96 25.72 -1.71 -7.47
N HIS A 97 26.61 -2.41 -8.18
CA HIS A 97 26.22 -3.40 -9.18
C HIS A 97 25.64 -4.64 -8.51
N ALA A 98 26.27 -5.15 -7.45
CA ALA A 98 25.78 -6.25 -6.62
C ALA A 98 24.40 -5.92 -6.03
N TYR A 99 24.23 -4.70 -5.50
CA TYR A 99 22.93 -4.26 -5.00
C TYR A 99 21.87 -4.17 -6.10
N CYS A 100 22.21 -3.61 -7.27
CA CYS A 100 21.31 -3.53 -8.42
C CYS A 100 20.89 -4.92 -8.93
N MET A 101 21.84 -5.85 -9.01
CA MET A 101 21.58 -7.24 -9.43
C MET A 101 20.65 -7.96 -8.44
N TYR A 102 20.88 -7.80 -7.14
CA TYR A 102 19.96 -8.30 -6.11
C TYR A 102 18.53 -7.79 -6.31
N LEU A 103 18.36 -6.50 -6.63
CA LEU A 103 17.05 -5.92 -6.89
C LEU A 103 16.37 -6.46 -8.15
N PHE A 104 17.13 -6.91 -9.15
CA PHE A 104 16.60 -7.51 -10.36
C PHE A 104 16.23 -9.00 -10.20
N THR A 105 16.95 -9.74 -9.37
CA THR A 105 16.78 -11.21 -9.27
C THR A 105 15.95 -11.63 -8.08
N GLU A 106 16.15 -11.01 -6.91
CA GLU A 106 15.57 -11.46 -5.65
C GLU A 106 14.38 -10.62 -5.19
N VAL A 107 14.28 -9.37 -5.64
CA VAL A 107 13.21 -8.46 -5.21
C VAL A 107 12.03 -8.52 -6.15
N GLU A 108 10.84 -8.64 -5.56
CA GLU A 108 9.58 -8.64 -6.29
C GLU A 108 9.40 -7.34 -7.09
N GLN A 109 8.97 -7.48 -8.34
CA GLN A 109 8.76 -6.34 -9.23
C GLN A 109 7.59 -5.47 -8.74
N TRP A 110 7.73 -4.15 -8.86
CA TRP A 110 6.79 -3.16 -8.31
C TRP A 110 5.32 -3.34 -8.75
N HIS A 111 5.08 -4.00 -9.88
CA HIS A 111 3.76 -4.19 -10.47
C HIS A 111 3.14 -5.56 -10.19
N ILE A 112 3.87 -6.49 -9.54
CA ILE A 112 3.29 -7.76 -9.13
C ILE A 112 2.38 -7.48 -7.92
N ASP A 113 1.21 -8.12 -7.91
CA ASP A 113 0.35 -8.10 -6.73
C ASP A 113 1.02 -8.98 -5.68
N PRO A 114 1.32 -8.46 -4.47
CA PRO A 114 1.74 -9.35 -3.41
C PRO A 114 0.65 -10.42 -3.26
N PRO A 115 1.00 -11.69 -3.01
CA PRO A 115 0.02 -12.72 -2.74
C PRO A 115 -0.91 -12.17 -1.68
N LYS A 116 -2.21 -12.13 -2.00
CA LYS A 116 -3.25 -11.56 -1.13
C LYS A 116 -2.99 -12.11 0.26
N ALA A 117 -2.50 -11.29 1.17
CA ALA A 117 -2.18 -11.73 2.53
C ALA A 117 -3.42 -12.48 2.99
N ALA A 118 -3.25 -13.75 3.39
CA ALA A 118 -4.34 -14.52 3.94
C ALA A 118 -5.03 -13.59 4.93
N THR A 119 -6.27 -13.23 4.64
CA THR A 119 -7.08 -12.46 5.59
C THR A 119 -7.21 -13.40 6.77
N THR A 120 -6.29 -13.29 7.74
CA THR A 120 -6.57 -13.70 9.11
C THR A 120 -7.89 -13.03 9.42
N PRO A 121 -8.97 -13.81 9.64
CA PRO A 121 -10.23 -13.21 10.04
C PRO A 121 -9.90 -12.33 11.23
N LYS A 122 -10.15 -11.01 11.13
CA LYS A 122 -10.12 -10.17 12.31
C LYS A 122 -11.04 -10.87 13.31
N GLU A 123 -10.49 -11.28 14.44
CA GLU A 123 -11.24 -11.94 15.50
C GLU A 123 -12.47 -11.08 15.77
N PHE A 124 -13.65 -11.69 15.61
CA PHE A 124 -14.91 -10.96 15.73
C PHE A 124 -15.08 -10.55 17.19
N ASP A 125 -14.92 -9.25 17.48
CA ASP A 125 -15.19 -8.70 18.80
C ASP A 125 -16.69 -8.36 18.91
N PRO A 126 -17.49 -9.15 19.64
CA PRO A 126 -18.93 -8.92 19.77
C PRO A 126 -19.25 -7.59 20.46
N LYS A 127 -18.36 -7.03 21.30
CA LYS A 127 -18.60 -5.75 21.97
C LYS A 127 -18.47 -4.60 20.97
N VAL A 128 -17.47 -4.65 20.10
CA VAL A 128 -17.29 -3.64 19.04
C VAL A 128 -18.43 -3.72 18.03
N ALA A 129 -18.86 -4.93 17.67
CA ALA A 129 -20.01 -5.13 16.79
C ALA A 129 -21.31 -4.59 17.41
N ALA A 130 -21.57 -4.88 18.68
CA ALA A 130 -22.75 -4.40 19.40
C ALA A 130 -22.76 -2.88 19.53
N ALA A 131 -21.63 -2.26 19.87
CA ALA A 131 -21.51 -0.81 19.95
C ALA A 131 -21.77 -0.13 18.59
N ALA A 132 -21.25 -0.71 17.50
CA ALA A 132 -21.50 -0.20 16.15
C ALA A 132 -22.97 -0.37 15.73
N PHE A 133 -23.61 -1.47 16.12
CA PHE A 133 -25.03 -1.74 15.85
C PHE A 133 -25.93 -0.72 16.54
N PHE A 134 -25.80 -0.55 17.87
CA PHE A 134 -26.63 0.40 18.62
C PHE A 134 -26.35 1.86 18.26
N LYS A 135 -25.13 2.19 17.79
CA LYS A 135 -24.84 3.52 17.24
C LYS A 135 -25.63 3.80 15.96
N LYS A 136 -25.88 2.78 15.14
CA LYS A 136 -26.67 2.91 13.89
C LYS A 136 -28.17 2.75 14.12
N HIS A 137 -28.54 2.04 15.17
CA HIS A 137 -29.92 1.71 15.54
C HIS A 137 -30.22 2.14 16.98
N PRO A 138 -30.25 3.46 17.27
CA PRO A 138 -30.55 3.96 18.61
C PRO A 138 -31.94 3.53 19.10
N GLU A 139 -32.91 3.36 18.21
CA GLU A 139 -34.26 2.87 18.53
C GLU A 139 -34.26 1.47 19.16
N GLN A 140 -33.32 0.61 18.73
CA GLN A 140 -33.16 -0.74 19.28
C GLN A 140 -32.51 -0.69 20.66
N LEU A 141 -31.63 0.28 20.91
CA LEU A 141 -31.03 0.50 22.22
C LEU A 141 -32.09 0.94 23.24
N GLU A 142 -32.94 1.89 22.85
CA GLU A 142 -34.03 2.39 23.70
C GLU A 142 -35.04 1.29 24.03
N ALA A 143 -35.45 0.50 23.04
CA ALA A 143 -36.34 -0.65 23.25
C ALA A 143 -35.72 -1.69 24.20
N TYR A 144 -34.42 -1.95 24.08
CA TYR A 144 -33.72 -2.88 24.97
C TYR A 144 -33.63 -2.35 26.40
N ILE A 145 -33.33 -1.06 26.58
CA ILE A 145 -33.33 -0.41 27.90
C ILE A 145 -34.73 -0.44 28.54
N ALA A 146 -35.77 -0.17 27.76
CA ALA A 146 -37.15 -0.23 28.24
C ALA A 146 -37.52 -1.66 28.71
N ALA A 147 -37.21 -2.69 27.93
CA ALA A 147 -37.45 -4.08 28.31
C ALA A 147 -36.71 -4.49 29.59
N LEU A 148 -35.44 -4.08 29.74
CA LEU A 148 -34.67 -4.32 30.97
C LEU A 148 -35.24 -3.59 32.18
N SER A 149 -35.78 -2.38 32.00
CA SER A 149 -36.40 -1.61 33.08
C SER A 149 -37.68 -2.28 33.59
N THR A 150 -38.48 -2.85 32.68
CA THR A 150 -39.68 -3.64 33.03
C THR A 150 -39.28 -4.91 33.78
N TYR A 151 -38.26 -5.63 33.31
CA TYR A 151 -37.77 -6.83 33.98
C TYR A 151 -37.22 -6.52 35.39
N ARG A 152 -36.52 -5.39 35.55
CA ARG A 152 -36.05 -4.93 36.87
C ARG A 152 -37.21 -4.55 37.79
N ALA A 153 -38.25 -3.91 37.27
CA ALA A 153 -39.43 -3.57 38.05
C ALA A 153 -40.19 -4.82 38.50
N GLU A 154 -40.36 -5.81 37.62
CA GLU A 154 -40.95 -7.11 37.95
C GLU A 154 -40.12 -7.86 39.00
N ALA A 155 -38.79 -7.92 38.83
CA ALA A 155 -37.91 -8.55 39.81
C ALA A 155 -37.92 -7.84 41.19
N SER A 156 -38.11 -6.51 41.21
CA SER A 156 -38.26 -5.73 42.45
C SER A 156 -39.61 -5.96 43.13
N ILE A 157 -40.67 -6.26 42.38
CA ILE A 157 -41.99 -6.63 42.94
C ILE A 157 -41.91 -8.01 43.59
N PHE A 158 -41.20 -8.97 42.97
CA PHE A 158 -40.99 -10.30 43.54
C PHE A 158 -40.13 -10.32 44.81
N SER A 159 -39.26 -9.32 45.04
CA SER A 159 -38.49 -9.25 46.29
C SER A 159 -39.26 -8.60 47.46
N ILE A 160 -40.32 -7.82 47.19
CA ILE A 160 -41.15 -7.17 48.22
C ILE A 160 -42.33 -8.06 48.63
N ALA A 161 -42.83 -8.91 47.74
CA ALA A 161 -43.92 -9.85 48.04
C ALA A 161 -43.48 -11.13 48.81
N ALA A 162 -42.21 -11.18 49.24
CA ALA A 162 -41.60 -12.32 49.94
C ALA A 162 -41.29 -12.05 51.43
N GLU A 163 -41.76 -10.90 51.98
CA GLU A 163 -41.85 -10.61 53.42
C GLU A 163 -43.29 -10.77 53.91
#